data_AF-A0A7Y3KBP6-F1
#
_entry.id   AF-A0A7Y3KBP6-F1
#
_cell.length_a   1.000
_cell.length_b   1.000
_cell.length_c   1.000
_cell.angle_alpha   90.00
_cell.angle_beta   90.00
_cell.angle_gamma   90.00
#
_symmetry.space_group_name_H-M   'P 1'
#
loop_
_entity.id
_entity.type
_entity.pdbx_description
1 polymer ?
#
loop_
_entity_poly.entity_id
_entity_poly.type
_entity_poly.pdbx_seq_one_letter_code
_entity_poly.pdbx_strand_id
1 'polypeptide(L)'
;MFRKIITLFVVVTMVAIGLIGVVPRITQVARAMEIDEGGRGGGAFGGGNIGGGGGGGVIDPSPVAEGTGEALSTQSVADKVASELGGNVSKIDGDVNSWKVNIPNGKRPIIVRIMEAGSGGRANPYFRVSVDGKPALTLEGKFSSDHGLTHFDLSNESVQQILNIIDKYRGR
;
A
#
# COMPACT_ATOMS: atom_id res chain seq x y z
N MET A 1 -42.19 39.67 11.27
CA MET A 1 -42.48 39.49 9.84
C MET A 1 -41.93 40.71 9.10
N PHE A 2 -40.85 40.57 8.33
CA PHE A 2 -40.59 41.20 7.03
C PHE A 2 -39.14 40.89 6.62
N ARG A 3 -38.99 40.53 5.35
CA ARG A 3 -37.85 39.84 4.73
C ARG A 3 -37.10 40.81 3.80
N LYS A 4 -35.77 40.61 3.72
CA LYS A 4 -34.82 40.78 2.57
C LYS A 4 -34.35 42.19 2.17
N ILE A 5 -33.03 42.27 1.91
CA ILE A 5 -32.28 42.79 0.72
C ILE A 5 -30.80 42.38 0.97
N ILE A 6 -30.27 41.28 0.42
CA ILE A 6 -29.53 41.11 -0.86
C ILE A 6 -28.56 42.24 -1.20
N THR A 7 -27.25 42.01 -0.99
CA THR A 7 -26.18 42.70 -1.74
C THR A 7 -25.16 41.67 -2.22
N LEU A 8 -25.10 41.55 -3.54
CA LEU A 8 -24.23 40.72 -4.35
C LEU A 8 -23.08 41.62 -4.85
N PHE A 9 -21.82 41.22 -4.64
CA PHE A 9 -20.68 41.81 -5.37
C PHE A 9 -19.95 40.68 -6.09
N VAL A 10 -20.16 40.63 -7.40
CA VAL A 10 -19.40 39.82 -8.36
C VAL A 10 -18.52 40.80 -9.13
N VAL A 11 -17.21 40.76 -8.93
CA VAL A 11 -16.22 41.25 -9.90
C VAL A 11 -14.96 40.40 -9.75
N VAL A 12 -14.76 39.42 -10.62
CA VAL A 12 -13.41 38.95 -10.98
C VAL A 12 -13.36 38.78 -12.49
N THR A 13 -12.50 39.60 -13.09
CA THR A 13 -12.26 39.79 -14.51
C THR A 13 -11.63 38.55 -15.14
N MET A 14 -12.10 38.20 -16.34
CA MET A 14 -11.53 37.16 -17.20
C MET A 14 -10.15 37.54 -17.74
N VAL A 15 -9.23 36.59 -17.74
CA VAL A 15 -8.13 36.54 -18.71
C VAL A 15 -8.28 35.23 -19.48
N ALA A 16 -8.60 35.37 -20.76
CA ALA A 16 -8.68 34.27 -21.72
C ALA A 16 -7.28 34.00 -22.30
N ILE A 17 -6.82 32.76 -22.21
CA ILE A 17 -5.81 32.20 -23.12
C ILE A 17 -6.35 30.86 -23.56
N GLY A 18 -6.73 30.76 -24.83
CA GLY A 18 -7.16 29.52 -25.46
C GLY A 18 -5.97 28.65 -25.84
N LEU A 19 -6.14 27.34 -25.70
CA LEU A 19 -5.68 26.37 -26.71
C LEU A 19 -6.41 25.04 -26.52
N ILE A 20 -7.28 24.77 -27.50
CA ILE A 20 -7.68 23.50 -28.11
C ILE A 20 -7.05 22.24 -27.50
N GLY A 21 -7.90 21.32 -27.03
CA GLY A 21 -7.52 19.97 -26.65
C GLY A 21 -8.74 19.10 -26.30
N VAL A 22 -9.39 18.57 -27.33
CA VAL A 22 -10.42 17.53 -27.21
C VAL A 22 -9.78 16.26 -26.67
N VAL A 23 -10.28 15.70 -25.56
CA VAL A 23 -9.99 14.34 -25.13
C VAL A 23 -11.30 13.65 -24.74
N PRO A 24 -11.57 12.43 -25.25
CA PRO A 24 -12.92 11.88 -25.37
C PRO A 24 -13.51 11.34 -24.06
N ARG A 25 -14.85 11.37 -23.98
CA ARG A 25 -15.66 10.59 -23.04
C ARG A 25 -15.37 9.11 -23.25
N ILE A 26 -14.75 8.46 -22.27
CA ILE A 26 -14.73 7.00 -22.19
C ILE A 26 -16.01 6.56 -21.47
N THR A 27 -17.03 6.24 -22.25
CA THR A 27 -18.18 5.45 -21.79
C THR A 27 -17.73 4.00 -21.70
N GLN A 28 -17.41 3.51 -20.50
CA GLN A 28 -17.26 2.08 -20.26
C GLN A 28 -18.65 1.47 -20.08
N VAL A 29 -19.05 0.70 -21.08
CA VAL A 29 -20.26 -0.12 -21.12
C VAL A 29 -19.95 -1.38 -20.31
N ALA A 30 -20.61 -1.56 -19.17
CA ALA A 30 -20.56 -2.82 -18.44
C ALA A 30 -21.29 -3.89 -19.28
N ARG A 31 -20.52 -4.76 -19.94
CA ARG A 31 -21.03 -5.96 -20.60
C ARG A 31 -20.96 -7.10 -19.59
N ALA A 32 -22.12 -7.68 -19.28
CA ALA A 32 -22.23 -8.89 -18.48
C ALA A 32 -21.38 -10.01 -19.10
N MET A 33 -20.52 -10.62 -18.28
CA MET A 33 -19.83 -11.85 -18.59
C MET A 33 -20.54 -12.97 -17.84
N GLU A 34 -21.19 -13.82 -18.62
CA GLU A 34 -21.84 -15.07 -18.24
C GLU A 34 -20.76 -16.07 -17.84
N ILE A 35 -20.81 -16.60 -16.61
CA ILE A 35 -19.99 -17.72 -16.17
C ILE A 35 -20.86 -18.97 -16.33
N ASP A 36 -20.69 -19.63 -17.47
CA ASP A 36 -21.03 -21.04 -17.66
C ASP A 36 -19.85 -21.87 -17.17
N GLU A 37 -20.02 -22.57 -16.04
CA GLU A 37 -19.26 -23.78 -15.75
C GLU A 37 -20.17 -24.79 -15.05
N GLY A 38 -20.95 -25.50 -15.88
CA GLY A 38 -21.42 -26.84 -15.55
C GLY A 38 -20.24 -27.82 -15.49
N GLY A 39 -19.80 -28.17 -14.28
CA GLY A 39 -18.75 -29.16 -14.03
C GLY A 39 -19.10 -30.08 -12.86
N ARG A 40 -19.95 -31.06 -13.13
CA ARG A 40 -20.42 -32.08 -12.18
C ARG A 40 -19.42 -33.26 -12.16
N GLY A 41 -18.83 -33.53 -11.01
CA GLY A 41 -18.10 -34.77 -10.68
C GLY A 41 -17.31 -34.55 -9.39
N GLY A 42 -17.65 -35.09 -8.23
CA GLY A 42 -18.13 -36.44 -7.95
C GLY A 42 -16.98 -37.19 -7.27
N GLY A 43 -16.96 -37.22 -5.93
CA GLY A 43 -15.91 -37.93 -5.20
C GLY A 43 -15.95 -37.79 -3.68
N ALA A 44 -16.70 -38.69 -3.04
CA ALA A 44 -16.49 -39.24 -1.71
C ALA A 44 -16.36 -38.27 -0.51
N PHE A 45 -17.50 -38.02 0.12
CA PHE A 45 -17.59 -37.73 1.56
C PHE A 45 -17.11 -38.95 2.35
N GLY A 46 -15.86 -38.92 2.81
CA GLY A 46 -15.32 -39.85 3.80
C GLY A 46 -15.30 -39.18 5.17
N GLY A 47 -16.29 -39.48 6.00
CA GLY A 47 -16.40 -38.97 7.37
C GLY A 47 -15.29 -39.51 8.27
N GLY A 48 -14.75 -38.62 9.11
CA GLY A 48 -13.83 -38.94 10.20
C GLY A 48 -13.98 -37.93 11.34
N ASN A 49 -14.76 -38.31 12.36
CA ASN A 49 -14.77 -37.85 13.76
C ASN A 49 -14.51 -36.36 14.07
N ILE A 50 -15.59 -35.61 14.30
CA ILE A 50 -15.57 -34.38 15.12
C ILE A 50 -15.84 -34.79 16.57
N GLY A 51 -14.76 -35.08 17.31
CA GLY A 51 -14.78 -35.13 18.77
C GLY A 51 -14.67 -33.71 19.34
N GLY A 52 -15.60 -33.35 20.23
CA GLY A 52 -15.76 -31.99 20.74
C GLY A 52 -14.69 -31.49 21.71
N GLY A 53 -14.73 -30.18 21.95
CA GLY A 53 -13.99 -29.48 23.01
C GLY A 53 -13.83 -28.00 22.65
N GLY A 54 -14.55 -27.12 23.35
CA GLY A 54 -14.74 -25.72 22.95
C GLY A 54 -13.61 -24.74 23.28
N GLY A 55 -13.81 -23.51 22.79
CA GLY A 55 -13.26 -22.28 23.36
C GLY A 55 -12.21 -21.54 22.51
N GLY A 56 -12.58 -20.35 22.03
CA GLY A 56 -11.64 -19.29 21.64
C GLY A 56 -11.36 -19.21 20.13
N GLY A 57 -11.79 -18.11 19.50
CA GLY A 57 -11.65 -17.89 18.06
C GLY A 57 -10.21 -17.98 17.57
N VAL A 58 -9.97 -18.94 16.67
CA VAL A 58 -8.80 -18.96 15.79
C VAL A 58 -9.18 -18.19 14.53
N ILE A 59 -8.48 -17.09 14.31
CA ILE A 59 -8.37 -16.49 12.97
C ILE A 59 -7.74 -17.54 12.07
N ASP A 60 -8.47 -17.96 11.02
CA ASP A 60 -7.95 -18.86 10.01
C ASP A 60 -6.63 -18.31 9.45
N PRO A 61 -5.51 -19.04 9.51
CA PRO A 61 -4.36 -18.70 8.69
C PRO A 61 -4.75 -19.02 7.25
N SER A 62 -5.19 -18.00 6.50
CA SER A 62 -5.32 -18.09 5.05
C SER A 62 -4.04 -18.72 4.48
N PRO A 63 -4.16 -19.73 3.58
CA PRO A 63 -3.02 -20.49 3.11
C PRO A 63 -1.97 -19.57 2.49
N VAL A 64 -0.73 -19.71 2.98
CA VAL A 64 0.47 -19.19 2.31
C VAL A 64 0.57 -19.86 0.94
N ALA A 65 0.01 -19.21 -0.08
CA ALA A 65 0.19 -19.58 -1.46
C ALA A 65 1.66 -19.30 -1.83
N GLU A 66 2.46 -20.36 -1.77
CA GLU A 66 3.81 -20.42 -2.29
C GLU A 66 3.75 -20.37 -3.82
N GLY A 67 4.21 -19.25 -4.39
CA GLY A 67 4.84 -19.19 -5.71
C GLY A 67 3.97 -19.34 -6.96
N THR A 68 3.32 -18.25 -7.36
CA THR A 68 3.25 -17.85 -8.78
C THR A 68 3.79 -16.43 -8.87
N GLY A 69 4.58 -16.13 -9.91
CA GLY A 69 5.29 -14.86 -10.09
C GLY A 69 4.35 -13.68 -10.35
N GLU A 70 3.54 -13.31 -9.36
CA GLU A 70 2.80 -12.07 -9.34
C GLU A 70 3.78 -10.91 -9.14
N ALA A 71 3.65 -9.88 -9.96
CA ALA A 71 4.36 -8.62 -9.78
C ALA A 71 4.23 -8.20 -8.31
N LEU A 72 5.35 -7.96 -7.63
CA LEU A 72 5.34 -7.57 -6.23
C LEU A 72 4.55 -6.28 -6.07
N SER A 73 3.31 -6.40 -5.64
CA SER A 73 2.49 -5.24 -5.32
C SER A 73 3.11 -4.54 -4.11
N THR A 74 2.99 -3.21 -4.08
CA THR A 74 3.41 -2.39 -2.93
C THR A 74 2.77 -2.87 -1.63
N GLN A 75 1.53 -3.39 -1.70
CA GLN A 75 0.81 -3.98 -0.57
C GLN A 75 1.47 -5.28 -0.09
N SER A 76 1.78 -6.21 -1.00
CA SER A 76 2.40 -7.49 -0.64
C SER A 76 3.76 -7.29 0.05
N VAL A 77 4.53 -6.29 -0.38
CA VAL A 77 5.78 -5.91 0.30
C VAL A 77 5.49 -5.35 1.69
N ALA A 78 4.47 -4.50 1.84
CA ALA A 78 4.09 -3.91 3.12
C ALA A 78 3.64 -4.96 4.14
N ASP A 79 2.79 -5.90 3.71
CA ASP A 79 2.27 -6.97 4.54
C ASP A 79 3.39 -7.92 5.00
N LYS A 80 4.31 -8.29 4.11
CA LYS A 80 5.49 -9.10 4.46
C LYS A 80 6.39 -8.40 5.47
N VAL A 81 6.71 -7.12 5.25
CA VAL A 81 7.54 -6.33 6.18
C VAL A 81 6.87 -6.21 7.55
N ALA A 82 5.55 -5.99 7.59
CA ALA A 82 4.80 -5.91 8.83
C ALA A 82 4.80 -7.25 9.58
N SER A 83 4.62 -8.36 8.86
CA SER A 83 4.62 -9.69 9.44
C SER A 83 5.98 -10.07 10.05
N GLU A 84 7.08 -9.78 9.36
CA GLU A 84 8.45 -10.10 9.82
C GLU A 84 8.90 -9.24 11.01
N LEU A 85 8.46 -7.98 11.07
CA LEU A 85 8.94 -7.01 12.06
C LEU A 85 7.93 -6.66 13.15
N GLY A 86 6.77 -7.32 13.17
CA GLY A 86 5.68 -7.05 14.11
C GLY A 86 5.09 -5.64 13.95
N GLY A 87 4.97 -5.17 12.71
CA GLY A 87 4.46 -3.84 12.38
C GLY A 87 2.96 -3.81 12.05
N ASN A 88 2.43 -2.60 11.86
CA ASN A 88 1.07 -2.36 11.37
C ASN A 88 1.08 -1.66 10.01
N VAL A 89 0.29 -2.18 9.06
CA VAL A 89 0.15 -1.62 7.70
C VAL A 89 -1.01 -0.64 7.65
N SER A 90 -0.79 0.51 7.01
CA SER A 90 -1.80 1.53 6.77
C SER A 90 -1.61 2.16 5.39
N LYS A 91 -2.67 2.68 4.79
CA LYS A 91 -2.58 3.43 3.53
C LYS A 91 -1.97 4.80 3.75
N ILE A 92 -1.38 5.36 2.69
CA ILE A 92 -0.91 6.75 2.66
C ILE A 92 -2.01 7.64 2.07
N ASP A 93 -2.38 8.69 2.80
CA ASP A 93 -3.39 9.64 2.35
C ASP A 93 -2.93 10.35 1.06
N GLY A 94 -3.83 10.41 0.08
CA GLY A 94 -3.54 11.01 -1.22
C GLY A 94 -2.84 10.09 -2.23
N ASP A 95 -2.54 8.84 -1.87
CA ASP A 95 -1.88 7.88 -2.75
C ASP A 95 -2.47 6.47 -2.58
N VAL A 96 -3.36 6.09 -3.50
CA VAL A 96 -4.22 4.91 -3.37
C VAL A 96 -3.48 3.57 -3.37
N ASN A 97 -2.27 3.54 -3.94
CA ASN A 97 -1.45 2.34 -4.11
C ASN A 97 -0.16 2.40 -3.27
N SER A 98 -0.07 3.33 -2.33
CA SER A 98 1.09 3.48 -1.45
C SER A 98 0.76 3.13 -0.01
N TRP A 99 1.70 2.48 0.64
CA TRP A 99 1.54 1.84 1.94
C TRP A 99 2.59 2.31 2.91
N LYS A 100 2.21 2.33 4.19
CA LYS A 100 3.04 2.71 5.31
C LYS A 100 3.00 1.60 6.35
N VAL A 101 4.17 1.07 6.68
CA VAL A 101 4.35 0.12 7.77
C VAL A 101 4.92 0.85 8.97
N ASN A 102 4.24 0.74 10.10
CA ASN A 102 4.66 1.29 11.38
C ASN A 102 5.20 0.15 12.26
N ILE A 103 6.50 0.17 12.54
CA ILE A 103 7.20 -0.90 13.25
C ILE A 103 7.59 -0.37 14.64
N PRO A 104 7.18 -1.05 15.73
CA PRO A 104 7.55 -0.66 17.09
C PRO A 104 9.07 -0.56 17.28
N ASN A 105 9.52 0.55 17.86
CA ASN A 105 10.94 0.78 18.13
C ASN A 105 11.10 1.72 19.35
N GLY A 106 10.68 1.23 20.51
CA GLY A 106 10.66 2.02 21.75
C GLY A 106 9.76 3.25 21.63
N LYS A 107 10.29 4.44 21.90
CA LYS A 107 9.51 5.70 21.89
C LYS A 107 9.18 6.23 20.49
N ARG A 108 9.89 5.77 19.46
CA ARG A 108 9.77 6.29 18.10
C ARG A 108 9.70 5.12 17.12
N PRO A 109 8.56 4.87 16.49
CA PRO A 109 8.45 3.78 15.54
C PRO A 109 9.36 3.99 14.33
N ILE A 110 9.75 2.88 13.71
CA ILE A 110 10.33 2.87 12.38
C ILE A 110 9.18 2.91 11.39
N ILE A 111 9.24 3.82 10.44
CA ILE A 111 8.23 4.03 9.41
C ILE A 111 8.84 3.62 8.07
N VAL A 112 8.32 2.53 7.50
CA VAL A 112 8.63 2.10 6.13
C VAL A 112 7.52 2.62 5.24
N ARG A 113 7.87 3.39 4.21
CA ARG A 113 6.91 3.81 3.17
C ARG A 113 7.24 3.08 1.89
N ILE A 114 6.25 2.44 1.30
CA ILE A 114 6.33 1.69 0.05
C ILE A 114 5.38 2.40 -0.91
N MET A 115 5.94 2.98 -1.95
CA MET A 115 5.29 3.96 -2.80
C MET A 115 5.18 3.42 -4.22
N GLU A 116 4.04 3.67 -4.86
CA GLU A 116 3.78 3.27 -6.24
C GLU A 116 4.54 4.16 -7.25
N ALA A 117 4.60 3.73 -8.50
CA ALA A 117 5.04 4.57 -9.61
C ALA A 117 4.22 5.88 -9.70
N GLY A 118 4.87 6.98 -10.05
CA GLY A 118 4.28 8.32 -10.11
C GLY A 118 4.38 9.10 -8.79
N SER A 119 4.54 8.41 -7.65
CA SER A 119 4.63 9.05 -6.35
C SER A 119 5.94 9.83 -6.19
N GLY A 120 5.86 11.09 -5.77
CA GLY A 120 7.05 11.93 -5.59
C GLY A 120 7.84 12.21 -6.87
N GLY A 121 7.20 12.10 -8.05
CA GLY A 121 7.82 12.36 -9.35
C GLY A 121 8.73 11.24 -9.86
N ARG A 122 8.67 10.04 -9.27
CA ARG A 122 9.46 8.88 -9.70
C ARG A 122 8.69 8.02 -10.69
N ALA A 123 9.38 7.50 -11.70
CA ALA A 123 8.76 6.62 -12.69
C ALA A 123 8.56 5.18 -12.18
N ASN A 124 9.36 4.75 -11.20
CA ASN A 124 9.32 3.41 -10.63
C ASN A 124 8.76 3.43 -9.20
N PRO A 125 8.09 2.33 -8.77
CA PRO A 125 7.79 2.13 -7.36
C PRO A 125 9.06 2.09 -6.53
N TYR A 126 9.00 2.54 -5.29
CA TYR A 126 10.16 2.64 -4.41
C TYR A 126 9.77 2.47 -2.96
N PHE A 127 10.76 2.21 -2.11
CA PHE A 127 10.59 2.25 -0.66
C PHE A 127 11.58 3.20 -0.01
N ARG A 128 11.25 3.63 1.21
CA ARG A 128 12.17 4.32 2.12
C ARG A 128 11.89 3.92 3.55
N VAL A 129 12.94 3.85 4.34
CA VAL A 129 12.86 3.56 5.78
C VAL A 129 13.23 4.82 6.55
N SER A 130 12.46 5.16 7.58
CA SER A 130 12.70 6.33 8.43
C SER A 130 12.35 6.02 9.88
N VAL A 131 12.77 6.87 10.80
CA VAL A 131 12.32 6.81 12.20
C VAL A 131 11.46 8.04 12.47
N ASP A 132 10.41 7.89 13.27
CA ASP A 132 9.51 9.00 13.55
C ASP A 132 10.25 10.24 14.08
N GLY A 133 10.00 11.38 13.44
CA GLY A 133 10.69 12.65 13.68
C GLY A 133 12.21 12.61 13.42
N LYS A 134 12.70 11.76 12.51
CA LYS A 134 14.10 11.67 12.06
C LYS A 134 14.20 11.54 10.54
N PRO A 135 15.40 11.78 9.95
CA PRO A 135 15.67 11.52 8.53
C PRO A 135 15.49 10.03 8.16
N ALA A 136 15.57 9.75 6.86
CA ALA A 136 15.52 8.39 6.35
C ALA A 136 16.84 7.65 6.57
N LEU A 137 16.80 6.32 6.51
CA LEU A 137 17.94 5.43 6.68
C LEU A 137 18.55 5.05 5.32
N THR A 138 19.87 4.96 5.28
CA THR A 138 20.62 4.38 4.16
C THR A 138 20.66 2.85 4.24
N LEU A 139 21.25 2.19 3.23
CA LEU A 139 21.47 0.73 3.22
C LEU A 139 22.34 0.23 4.40
N GLU A 140 23.09 1.14 5.03
CA GLU A 140 23.93 0.89 6.20
C GLU A 140 23.20 1.14 7.53
N GLY A 141 21.91 1.50 7.51
CA GLY A 141 21.15 1.84 8.71
C GLY A 141 21.54 3.18 9.33
N LYS A 142 22.16 4.08 8.56
CA LYS A 142 22.56 5.43 9.01
C LYS A 142 21.55 6.47 8.55
N PHE A 143 21.35 7.52 9.35
CA PHE A 143 20.48 8.63 8.94
C PHE A 143 21.10 9.44 7.80
N SER A 144 20.28 9.77 6.80
CA SER A 144 20.63 10.68 5.72
C SER A 144 19.41 11.49 5.28
N SER A 145 19.66 12.72 4.84
CA SER A 145 18.68 13.57 4.15
C SER A 145 18.86 13.52 2.63
N ASP A 146 19.86 12.79 2.13
CA ASP A 146 20.09 12.61 0.70
C ASP A 146 19.09 11.58 0.14
N HIS A 147 18.31 12.00 -0.84
CA HIS A 147 17.30 11.16 -1.46
C HIS A 147 17.92 10.01 -2.27
N GLY A 148 19.11 10.21 -2.87
CA GLY A 148 19.83 9.18 -3.62
C GLY A 148 20.34 8.03 -2.74
N LEU A 149 20.46 8.26 -1.43
CA LEU A 149 20.90 7.27 -0.46
C LEU A 149 19.77 6.63 0.35
N THR A 150 18.52 7.06 0.13
CA THR A 150 17.38 6.71 1.02
C THR A 150 16.11 6.29 0.28
N HIS A 151 16.03 6.54 -1.02
CA HIS A 151 14.93 6.10 -1.89
C HIS A 151 15.42 4.97 -2.78
N PHE A 152 14.94 3.77 -2.52
CA PHE A 152 15.38 2.56 -3.20
C PHE A 152 14.24 2.01 -4.06
N ASP A 153 14.53 1.71 -5.32
CA ASP A 153 13.53 1.16 -6.24
C ASP A 153 13.03 -0.21 -5.74
N LEU A 154 11.73 -0.47 -5.92
CA LEU A 154 11.10 -1.70 -5.50
C LEU A 154 11.57 -2.86 -6.41
N SER A 155 11.95 -3.98 -5.81
CA SER A 155 12.42 -5.18 -6.50
C SER A 155 12.13 -6.42 -5.65
N ASN A 156 12.50 -7.59 -6.19
CA ASN A 156 12.35 -8.86 -5.48
C ASN A 156 13.13 -8.93 -4.15
N GLU A 157 14.19 -8.13 -4.03
CA GLU A 157 15.03 -8.07 -2.84
C GLU A 157 14.56 -7.02 -1.81
N SER A 158 13.52 -6.24 -2.11
CA SER A 158 13.13 -5.09 -1.27
C SER A 158 12.77 -5.48 0.16
N VAL A 159 12.11 -6.62 0.36
CA VAL A 159 11.80 -7.11 1.72
C VAL A 159 13.10 -7.34 2.49
N GLN A 160 14.03 -8.12 1.93
CA GLN A 160 15.31 -8.41 2.58
C GLN A 160 16.14 -7.14 2.82
N GLN A 161 16.13 -6.21 1.87
CA GLN A 161 16.80 -4.92 2.03
C GLN A 161 16.22 -4.12 3.20
N ILE A 162 14.90 -4.04 3.34
CA ILE A 162 14.24 -3.35 4.46
C ILE A 162 14.61 -4.00 5.79
N LEU A 163 14.57 -5.34 5.88
CA LEU A 163 14.98 -6.07 7.08
C LEU A 163 16.43 -5.74 7.46
N ASN A 164 17.35 -5.82 6.50
CA ASN A 164 18.77 -5.55 6.71
C ASN A 164 19.03 -4.10 7.17
N ILE A 165 18.35 -3.10 6.59
CA ILE A 165 18.46 -1.70 7.02
C ILE A 165 18.07 -1.55 8.49
N ILE A 166 16.96 -2.19 8.87
CA ILE A 166 16.40 -2.11 10.22
C ILE A 166 17.27 -2.84 11.23
N ASP A 167 17.84 -3.99 10.87
CA ASP A 167 18.76 -4.73 11.73
C ASP A 167 20.05 -3.94 11.97
N LYS A 168 20.67 -3.40 10.91
CA LYS A 168 21.84 -2.53 11.04
C LYS A 168 21.54 -1.31 11.91
N TYR A 169 20.38 -0.68 11.73
CA TYR A 169 19.96 0.45 12.55
C TYR A 169 19.77 0.06 14.03
N ARG A 170 19.25 -1.14 14.30
CA ARG A 170 19.11 -1.70 15.65
C ARG A 170 20.42 -2.24 16.23
N GLY A 171 21.49 -2.30 15.44
CA GLY A 171 22.78 -2.86 15.84
C GLY A 171 22.76 -4.39 16.00
N ARG A 172 21.96 -5.08 15.18
CA ARG A 172 21.85 -6.54 15.14
C ARG A 172 22.48 -7.11 13.88
#